data_AF-A0A921N0J7-F1
#
_entry.id   AF-A0A921N0J7-F1
#
_cell.length_a   1.000
_cell.length_b   1.000
_cell.length_c   1.000
_cell.angle_alpha   90.00
_cell.angle_beta   90.00
_cell.angle_gamma   90.00
#
_symmetry.space_group_name_H-M   'P 1'
#
loop_
_entity.id
_entity.type
_entity.pdbx_description
1 polymer ?
#
loop_
_entity_poly.entity_id
_entity_poly.type
_entity_poly.pdbx_seq_one_letter_code
_entity_poly.pdbx_strand_id
1 'polypeptide(L)'
;MDLYRRTVNKYRALGLEKNEYNISNRVHLMAIFGIDIDEDIEGLNLLDDTEREFVKNKGIYGLLNRGGLLAREEYLTIKVEKDKYNRYKLWTNTGYSWLYPDGSIG
;
A
#
# COMPACT_ATOMS: atom_id res chain seq x y z
N MET A 1 -20.71 11.67 -6.00
CA MET A 1 -21.61 10.82 -5.18
C MET A 1 -21.33 9.35 -5.43
N ASP A 2 -20.42 8.70 -4.74
CA ASP A 2 -19.12 9.09 -4.18
C ASP A 2 -18.43 7.75 -4.04
N LEU A 3 -17.27 7.57 -4.67
CA LEU A 3 -16.49 6.34 -4.57
C LEU A 3 -16.38 5.93 -3.09
N TYR A 4 -16.12 6.93 -2.24
CA TYR A 4 -16.18 6.86 -0.78
C TYR A 4 -17.45 6.22 -0.22
N ARG A 5 -18.64 6.67 -0.63
CA ARG A 5 -19.92 6.16 -0.11
C ARG A 5 -20.18 4.72 -0.54
N ARG A 6 -19.75 4.34 -1.76
CA ARG A 6 -19.81 2.94 -2.23
C ARG A 6 -18.81 2.06 -1.47
N THR A 7 -17.58 2.53 -1.27
CA THR A 7 -16.55 1.83 -0.51
C THR A 7 -17.02 1.62 0.92
N VAL A 8 -17.39 2.68 1.65
CA VAL A 8 -17.90 2.59 3.03
C VAL A 8 -19.09 1.62 3.14
N ASN A 9 -20.05 1.67 2.23
CA ASN A 9 -21.20 0.75 2.26
C ASN A 9 -20.81 -0.71 2.02
N LYS A 10 -19.87 -0.98 1.10
CA LYS A 10 -19.34 -2.33 0.84
C LYS A 10 -18.59 -2.87 2.07
N TYR A 11 -17.84 -2.02 2.77
CA TYR A 11 -17.14 -2.37 4.01
C TYR A 11 -18.08 -2.65 5.18
N ARG A 12 -19.15 -1.85 5.33
CA ARG A 12 -20.20 -2.09 6.32
C ARG A 12 -20.91 -3.43 6.10
N ALA A 13 -21.19 -3.77 4.84
CA ALA A 13 -21.82 -5.04 4.48
C ALA A 13 -20.96 -6.28 4.83
N LEU A 14 -19.64 -6.12 4.97
CA LEU A 14 -18.70 -7.18 5.33
C LEU A 14 -18.46 -7.30 6.85
N GLY A 15 -19.09 -6.46 7.69
CA GLY A 15 -19.01 -6.57 9.16
C GLY A 15 -17.68 -6.12 9.79
N LEU A 16 -16.86 -5.34 9.07
CA LEU A 16 -15.52 -4.92 9.48
C LEU A 16 -15.49 -3.65 10.39
N GLU A 17 -16.56 -3.40 11.14
CA GLU A 17 -16.69 -2.19 11.98
C GLU A 17 -16.16 -2.43 13.40
N LYS A 18 -14.93 -2.01 13.71
CA LYS A 18 -14.64 -1.08 14.83
C LYS A 18 -13.18 -0.95 15.26
N ASN A 19 -12.28 -1.90 15.00
CA ASN A 19 -10.90 -1.79 15.47
C ASN A 19 -9.95 -1.96 14.29
N GLU A 20 -9.21 -0.89 13.99
CA GLU A 20 -8.07 -0.84 13.07
C GLU A 20 -8.40 -1.22 11.62
N TYR A 21 -8.64 -0.20 10.78
CA TYR A 21 -8.59 -0.32 9.32
C TYR A 21 -7.14 -0.52 8.84
N ASN A 22 -6.47 -1.57 9.35
CA ASN A 22 -5.30 -2.12 8.72
C ASN A 22 -5.79 -2.88 7.49
N ILE A 23 -5.59 -2.30 6.31
CA ILE A 23 -5.53 -3.04 5.07
C ILE A 23 -4.31 -3.97 5.18
N SER A 24 -4.52 -5.10 5.84
CA SER A 24 -3.50 -6.12 6.11
C SER A 24 -3.50 -7.23 5.05
N ASN A 25 -4.40 -7.16 4.07
CA ASN A 25 -4.62 -8.25 3.13
C ASN A 25 -4.80 -7.74 1.68
N ARG A 26 -4.00 -8.29 0.76
CA ARG A 26 -4.01 -8.04 -0.69
C ARG A 26 -5.41 -8.11 -1.30
N VAL A 27 -6.24 -9.03 -0.82
CA VAL A 27 -7.63 -9.20 -1.29
C VAL A 27 -8.48 -7.94 -1.07
N HIS A 28 -8.26 -7.23 0.04
CA HIS A 28 -8.98 -5.99 0.34
C HIS A 28 -8.52 -4.84 -0.58
N LEU A 29 -7.25 -4.80 -0.96
CA LEU A 29 -6.70 -3.80 -1.85
C LEU A 29 -7.22 -3.94 -3.28
N MET A 30 -7.18 -5.16 -3.82
CA MET A 30 -7.79 -5.45 -5.12
C MET A 30 -9.29 -5.11 -5.13
N ALA A 31 -10.00 -5.35 -4.02
CA ALA A 31 -11.42 -5.03 -3.90
C ALA A 31 -11.72 -3.52 -3.80
N ILE A 32 -10.76 -2.69 -3.37
CA ILE A 32 -10.85 -1.22 -3.31
C ILE A 32 -10.48 -0.59 -4.64
N PHE A 33 -9.31 -0.94 -5.17
CA PHE A 33 -8.71 -0.25 -6.31
C PHE A 33 -9.01 -0.93 -7.65
N GLY A 34 -9.53 -2.16 -7.64
CA GLY A 34 -9.87 -2.90 -8.86
C GLY A 34 -8.65 -3.35 -9.69
N ILE A 35 -7.46 -3.24 -9.11
CA ILE A 35 -6.17 -3.54 -9.73
C ILE A 35 -5.35 -4.47 -8.82
N ASP A 36 -4.54 -5.35 -9.42
CA ASP A 36 -3.53 -6.09 -8.68
C ASP A 36 -2.32 -5.20 -8.47
N ILE A 37 -2.34 -4.46 -7.35
CA ILE A 37 -1.34 -3.44 -7.02
C ILE A 37 0.09 -4.01 -7.06
N ASP A 38 0.26 -5.31 -6.83
CA ASP A 38 1.57 -5.94 -6.78
C ASP A 38 2.18 -6.17 -8.18
N GLU A 39 1.37 -6.41 -9.21
CA GLU A 39 1.85 -6.75 -10.56
C GLU A 39 2.25 -5.51 -11.36
N ASP A 40 1.62 -4.37 -11.06
CA ASP A 40 1.83 -3.11 -11.77
C ASP A 40 2.96 -2.24 -11.17
N ILE A 41 3.55 -2.63 -10.03
CA ILE A 41 4.63 -1.86 -9.40
C ILE A 41 5.99 -2.18 -10.04
N GLU A 42 6.55 -1.17 -10.70
CA GLU A 42 7.88 -1.25 -11.30
C GLU A 42 8.96 -1.48 -10.23
N GLY A 43 9.90 -2.38 -10.48
CA GLY A 43 11.06 -2.64 -9.61
C GLY A 43 10.80 -3.62 -8.47
N LEU A 44 9.54 -4.00 -8.20
CA LEU A 44 9.22 -4.99 -7.17
C LEU A 44 9.68 -6.41 -7.52
N ASN A 45 9.70 -6.71 -8.82
CA ASN A 45 10.19 -7.97 -9.39
C ASN A 45 11.73 -8.10 -9.36
N LEU A 46 12.45 -7.00 -9.15
CA LEU A 46 13.91 -6.99 -9.03
C LEU A 46 14.40 -7.30 -7.61
N LEU A 47 13.50 -7.29 -6.62
CA LEU A 47 13.78 -7.65 -5.24
C LEU A 47 13.71 -9.17 -5.05
N ASP A 48 14.51 -9.69 -4.12
CA ASP A 48 14.35 -11.08 -3.68
C ASP A 48 13.02 -11.26 -2.91
N ASP A 49 12.61 -12.51 -2.68
CA ASP A 49 11.31 -12.80 -2.08
C ASP A 49 11.15 -12.22 -0.66
N THR A 50 12.25 -12.19 0.12
CA THR A 50 12.24 -11.66 1.50
C THR A 50 12.10 -10.15 1.49
N GLU A 51 12.88 -9.47 0.64
CA GLU A 51 12.83 -8.03 0.45
C GLU A 51 11.47 -7.60 -0.11
N ARG A 52 10.95 -8.35 -1.08
CA ARG A 52 9.65 -8.09 -1.69
C ARG A 52 8.53 -8.18 -0.66
N GLU A 53 8.51 -9.21 0.17
CA GLU A 53 7.50 -9.38 1.22
C GLU A 53 7.61 -8.27 2.28
N PHE A 54 8.84 -7.91 2.68
CA PHE A 54 9.09 -6.78 3.58
C PHE A 54 8.55 -5.46 3.01
N VAL A 55 8.88 -5.14 1.75
CA VAL A 55 8.45 -3.91 1.08
C VAL A 55 6.93 -3.86 0.92
N LYS A 56 6.28 -4.97 0.55
CA LYS A 56 4.82 -5.03 0.47
C LYS A 56 4.18 -4.75 1.82
N ASN A 57 4.58 -5.50 2.84
CA ASN A 57 3.92 -5.47 4.15
C ASN A 57 4.19 -4.19 4.93
N LYS A 58 5.44 -3.74 4.97
CA LYS A 58 5.85 -2.57 5.76
C LYS A 58 5.83 -1.27 4.97
N GLY A 59 6.08 -1.34 3.67
CA GLY A 59 6.11 -0.17 2.79
C GLY A 59 4.75 0.13 2.19
N ILE A 60 4.36 -0.63 1.16
CA ILE A 60 3.18 -0.35 0.33
C ILE A 60 1.92 -0.38 1.18
N TYR A 61 1.69 -1.47 1.91
CA TYR A 61 0.52 -1.60 2.76
C TYR A 61 0.61 -0.68 3.98
N GLY A 62 1.82 -0.45 4.50
CA GLY A 62 2.05 0.51 5.57
C GLY A 62 1.66 1.95 5.20
N LEU A 63 2.01 2.40 3.99
CA LEU A 63 1.63 3.71 3.45
C LEU A 63 0.12 3.83 3.27
N LEU A 64 -0.50 2.83 2.65
CA LEU A 64 -1.94 2.82 2.44
C LEU A 64 -2.72 2.83 3.76
N ASN A 65 -2.24 2.09 4.77
CA ASN A 65 -2.83 2.06 6.10
C ASN A 65 -2.69 3.40 6.84
N ARG A 66 -1.59 4.12 6.64
CA ARG A 66 -1.43 5.49 7.16
C ARG A 66 -2.39 6.48 6.50
N GLY A 67 -2.72 6.30 5.23
CA GLY A 67 -3.71 7.10 4.51
C GLY A 67 -5.17 6.82 4.89
N GLY A 68 -5.43 5.67 5.53
CA GLY A 68 -6.75 5.26 6.02
C GLY A 68 -7.78 4.98 4.90
N LEU A 69 -9.06 5.06 5.25
CA LEU A 69 -10.22 4.83 4.35
C LEU A 69 -10.26 5.74 3.11
N LEU A 70 -9.49 6.83 3.14
CA LEU A 70 -9.32 7.79 2.05
C LEU A 70 -7.95 7.65 1.40
N ALA A 71 -7.30 6.48 1.45
CA ALA A 71 -6.06 6.22 0.73
C ALA A 71 -6.22 6.71 -0.73
N ARG A 72 -5.72 7.93 -0.95
CA ARG A 72 -5.82 8.66 -2.20
C ARG A 72 -4.85 8.02 -3.17
N GLU A 73 -5.07 8.24 -4.47
CA GLU A 73 -4.11 7.83 -5.50
C GLU A 73 -2.67 8.32 -5.22
N GLU A 74 -2.53 9.39 -4.43
CA GLU A 74 -1.24 9.92 -3.98
C GLU A 74 -0.44 8.99 -3.05
N TYR A 75 -1.08 7.99 -2.44
CA TYR A 75 -0.43 6.96 -1.60
C TYR A 75 -0.25 5.62 -2.32
N LEU A 76 -0.70 5.51 -3.59
CA LEU A 76 -0.46 4.33 -4.40
C LEU A 76 1.01 4.34 -4.85
N THR A 77 1.76 3.35 -4.39
CA THR A 77 3.11 3.11 -4.88
C THR A 77 3.03 2.62 -6.32
N ILE A 78 3.78 3.23 -7.23
CA ILE A 78 3.89 2.87 -8.65
C ILE A 78 5.25 2.27 -8.99
N LYS A 79 6.28 2.58 -8.19
CA LYS A 79 7.64 2.11 -8.40
C LYS A 79 8.37 1.96 -7.07
N VAL A 80 9.21 0.93 -6.96
CA VAL A 80 10.13 0.73 -5.84
C VAL A 80 11.58 0.73 -6.33
N GLU A 81 12.43 1.49 -5.64
CA GLU A 81 13.87 1.53 -5.88
C GLU A 81 14.64 1.21 -4.60
N LYS A 82 15.58 0.27 -4.67
CA LYS A 82 16.51 -0.01 -3.57
C LYS A 82 17.72 0.92 -3.65
N ASP A 83 18.02 1.59 -2.53
CA ASP A 83 19.20 2.43 -2.37
C ASP A 83 20.37 1.65 -1.74
N LYS A 84 21.58 2.21 -1.85
CA LYS A 84 22.84 1.66 -1.34
C LYS A 84 22.88 1.41 0.16
N TYR A 85 21.94 1.97 0.92
CA TYR A 85 21.80 1.80 2.37
C TYR A 85 20.71 0.77 2.77
N ASN A 86 20.31 -0.13 1.88
CA ASN A 86 19.19 -1.07 2.09
C ASN A 86 17.87 -0.39 2.49
N ARG A 87 17.67 0.83 1.98
CA ARG A 87 16.39 1.55 2.08
C ARG A 87 15.64 1.40 0.77
N TYR A 88 14.32 1.45 0.84
CA TYR A 88 13.47 1.35 -0.34
C TYR A 88 12.74 2.67 -0.54
N LYS A 89 12.91 3.25 -1.72
CA LYS A 89 12.14 4.42 -2.13
C LYS A 89 10.84 3.93 -2.77
N LEU A 90 9.73 4.32 -2.18
CA LEU A 90 8.37 3.99 -2.63
C LEU A 90 7.83 5.23 -3.36
N TRP A 91 7.86 5.21 -4.68
CA TRP A 91 7.39 6.31 -5.52
C TRP A 91 5.87 6.25 -5.67
N THR A 92 5.23 7.41 -5.58
CA THR A 92 3.80 7.59 -5.86
C THR A 92 3.62 8.63 -6.95
N ASN A 93 2.38 8.86 -7.39
CA ASN A 93 2.07 9.89 -8.39
C ASN A 93 2.42 11.33 -7.96
N THR A 94 2.63 11.58 -6.66
CA THR A 94 2.87 12.92 -6.12
C THR A 94 4.24 13.09 -5.48
N GLY A 95 5.03 12.02 -5.35
CA GLY A 95 6.35 12.09 -4.72
C GLY A 95 6.92 10.71 -4.38
N TYR A 96 7.58 10.62 -3.23
CA TYR A 96 8.07 9.34 -2.71
C TYR A 96 8.12 9.33 -1.18
N SER A 97 8.14 8.13 -0.61
CA SER A 97 8.48 7.89 0.79
C SER A 97 9.62 6.90 0.90
N TRP A 98 10.37 6.99 2.00
CA TRP A 98 11.44 6.04 2.31
C TRP A 98 10.93 4.98 3.28
N LEU A 99 11.08 3.71 2.91
CA LEU A 99 11.00 2.58 3.82
C LEU A 99 12.41 2.22 4.30
N TYR A 100 12.60 2.30 5.61
CA TYR A 100 13.85 1.99 6.29
C TYR A 100 13.88 0.51 6.73
N PRO A 101 15.08 -0.07 6.98
CA PRO A 101 15.22 -1.48 7.40
C PRO A 101 14.47 -1.86 8.68
N ASP A 102 14.22 -0.88 9.57
CA ASP A 102 13.46 -1.06 10.80
C ASP A 102 11.93 -1.09 10.57
N GLY A 103 11.49 -0.91 9.32
CA GLY A 103 10.08 -0.86 8.92
C GLY A 103 9.43 0.51 9.15
N SER A 104 10.19 1.52 9.57
CA SER A 104 9.70 2.88 9.62
C SER A 104 9.55 3.46 8.21
N ILE A 105 8.60 4.39 8.06
CA ILE A 105 8.35 5.11 6.81
C ILE A 105 8.51 6.60 7.08
N GLY A 106 9.35 7.27 6.30
CA GLY A 106 9.57 8.71 6.34
C GLY A 106 9.52 9.37 4.97
#